data_AF-A0A7C3YJZ5-F1
#
_entry.id   AF-A0A7C3YJZ5-F1
#
_cell.length_a   1.000
_cell.length_b   1.000
_cell.length_c   1.000
_cell.angle_alpha   90.00
_cell.angle_beta   90.00
_cell.angle_gamma   90.00
#
_symmetry.space_group_name_H-M   'P 1'
#
loop_
_entity.id
_entity.type
_entity.pdbx_description
1 polymer ?
#
loop_
_entity_poly.entity_id
_entity_poly.type
_entity_poly.pdbx_seq_one_letter_code
_entity_poly.pdbx_strand_id
1 'polypeptide(L)'
;MNTSTNLIPSRKTRQLLNINTSNYVSGNRYSYKFPSPIKLTNCSVSLYQFNMYNSTYNISSTLGNNTYSINWLGTTYNFTIADGYYDISQLNSAFQFDMLSNNLYVVSSSNSQYVYFFDVQTNSIQYKCQLDIFYIPTSSQASTLGYSLPSGASWAFPSNATYPQVSLCSGLCTILGITNQSNNQFPTSTSATSQTNLSFLSNTYPVLSPVFAYVITCNLINSNFSNVPTILHQVPLNASYGNLITLINIPQGDLTVRGSV
;
A
#
# COMPACT_ATOMS: atom_id res chain seq x y z
N MET A 1 67.51 26.64 -8.83
CA MET A 1 66.91 25.40 -9.36
C MET A 1 65.58 25.21 -8.66
N ASN A 2 64.47 25.49 -9.35
CA ASN A 2 63.13 25.33 -8.82
C ASN A 2 62.51 24.11 -9.50
N THR A 3 62.49 22.97 -8.83
CA THR A 3 61.89 21.73 -9.35
C THR A 3 60.41 21.75 -9.03
N SER A 4 59.60 22.25 -9.95
CA SER A 4 58.15 22.08 -9.93
C SER A 4 57.81 20.60 -10.15
N THR A 5 57.46 19.88 -9.10
CA THR A 5 56.83 18.57 -9.23
C THR A 5 55.39 18.77 -9.69
N ASN A 6 55.15 18.64 -11.00
CA ASN A 6 53.81 18.52 -11.55
C ASN A 6 53.16 17.27 -10.96
N LEU A 7 52.25 17.45 -10.00
CA LEU A 7 51.36 16.40 -9.54
C LEU A 7 50.36 16.11 -10.66
N ILE A 8 50.64 15.08 -11.46
CA ILE A 8 49.67 14.53 -12.40
C ILE A 8 48.49 14.00 -11.55
N PRO A 9 47.26 14.50 -11.72
CA PRO A 9 46.11 13.97 -10.99
C PRO A 9 45.99 12.47 -11.30
N SER A 10 45.89 11.64 -10.27
CA SER A 10 45.66 10.20 -10.47
C SER A 10 44.37 10.03 -11.27
N ARG A 11 44.49 9.46 -12.47
CA ARG A 11 43.34 9.24 -13.34
C ARG A 11 42.47 8.16 -12.69
N LYS A 12 41.43 8.56 -11.96
CA LYS A 12 40.42 7.63 -11.41
C LYS A 12 39.76 6.91 -12.59
N THR A 13 40.09 5.65 -12.82
CA THR A 13 39.48 4.83 -13.86
C THR A 13 38.16 4.29 -13.34
N ARG A 14 37.05 4.58 -14.04
CA ARG A 14 35.73 4.04 -13.68
C ARG A 14 35.55 2.66 -14.29
N GLN A 15 35.15 1.69 -13.47
CA GLN A 15 34.72 0.36 -13.94
C GLN A 15 33.25 0.17 -13.56
N LEU A 16 32.43 -0.32 -14.49
CA LEU A 16 31.02 -0.61 -14.27
C LEU A 16 30.85 -2.09 -13.97
N LEU A 17 30.18 -2.41 -12.87
CA LEU A 17 29.72 -3.75 -12.55
C LEU A 17 28.23 -3.84 -12.90
N ASN A 18 27.89 -4.67 -13.89
CA ASN A 18 26.50 -4.94 -14.23
C ASN A 18 25.97 -6.06 -13.31
N ILE A 19 24.94 -5.76 -12.54
CA ILE A 19 24.26 -6.71 -11.67
C ILE A 19 22.84 -6.90 -12.22
N ASN A 20 22.52 -8.11 -12.67
CA ASN A 20 21.21 -8.47 -13.23
C ASN A 20 20.80 -9.89 -12.79
N THR A 21 19.79 -10.47 -13.45
CA THR A 21 19.26 -11.81 -13.14
C THR A 21 20.31 -12.92 -13.21
N SER A 22 21.38 -12.78 -14.00
CA SER A 22 22.50 -13.74 -14.02
C SER A 22 23.33 -13.74 -12.73
N ASN A 23 23.22 -12.69 -11.92
CA ASN A 23 23.86 -12.56 -10.61
C ASN A 23 22.93 -12.95 -9.45
N TYR A 24 21.70 -13.35 -9.73
CA TYR A 24 20.73 -13.73 -8.70
C TYR A 24 21.20 -14.95 -7.90
N VAL A 25 21.04 -14.90 -6.58
CA VAL A 25 21.35 -16.03 -5.69
C VAL A 25 20.07 -16.56 -5.06
N SER A 26 19.38 -15.72 -4.28
CA SER A 26 18.15 -16.08 -3.57
C SER A 26 17.52 -14.84 -2.93
N GLY A 27 16.19 -14.77 -2.86
CA GLY A 27 15.48 -13.68 -2.19
C GLY A 27 15.81 -12.31 -2.81
N ASN A 28 16.33 -11.39 -2.00
CA ASN A 28 16.79 -10.05 -2.44
C ASN A 28 18.32 -9.98 -2.65
N ARG A 29 19.00 -11.13 -2.77
CA ARG A 29 20.47 -11.20 -2.85
C ARG A 29 20.96 -11.46 -4.27
N TYR A 30 21.87 -10.59 -4.70
CA TYR A 30 22.66 -10.73 -5.92
C TYR A 30 24.15 -10.82 -5.59
N SER A 31 24.91 -11.58 -6.37
CA SER A 31 26.36 -11.76 -6.20
C SER A 31 27.10 -11.64 -7.52
N TYR A 32 28.04 -10.69 -7.56
CA TYR A 32 28.97 -10.55 -8.68
C TYR A 32 30.27 -11.28 -8.35
N LYS A 33 30.64 -12.26 -9.18
CA LYS A 33 31.93 -12.97 -9.08
C LYS A 33 32.93 -12.27 -9.99
N PHE A 34 34.04 -11.80 -9.43
CA PHE A 34 35.11 -11.21 -10.23
C PHE A 34 35.78 -12.29 -11.10
N PRO A 35 36.12 -11.99 -12.36
CA PRO A 35 36.77 -12.96 -13.27
C PRO A 35 38.12 -13.47 -12.76
N SER A 36 38.82 -12.63 -11.98
CA SER A 36 40.10 -12.95 -11.34
C SER A 36 40.11 -12.41 -9.92
N PRO A 37 40.96 -12.93 -9.02
CA PRO A 37 41.19 -12.30 -7.73
C PRO A 37 41.62 -10.84 -7.90
N ILE A 38 40.92 -9.94 -7.22
CA ILE A 38 41.23 -8.51 -7.25
C ILE A 38 41.48 -7.98 -5.84
N LYS A 39 42.37 -6.98 -5.74
CA LYS A 39 42.62 -6.23 -4.52
C LYS A 39 42.01 -4.84 -4.65
N LEU A 40 40.97 -4.56 -3.85
CA LEU A 40 40.24 -3.29 -3.86
C LEU A 40 40.81 -2.31 -2.82
N THR A 41 42.04 -1.84 -3.04
CA THR A 41 42.68 -0.84 -2.16
C THR A 41 42.51 0.56 -2.72
N ASN A 42 42.09 1.52 -1.89
CA ASN A 42 41.80 2.90 -2.28
C ASN A 42 40.76 3.02 -3.41
N CYS A 43 39.80 2.09 -3.44
CA CYS A 43 38.67 2.13 -4.35
C CYS A 43 37.42 2.66 -3.64
N SER A 44 36.53 3.29 -4.40
CA SER A 44 35.20 3.67 -3.95
C SER A 44 34.17 2.94 -4.79
N VAL A 45 33.09 2.49 -4.16
CA VAL A 45 31.92 1.94 -4.85
C VAL A 45 30.78 2.93 -4.75
N SER A 46 30.04 3.09 -5.84
CA SER A 46 28.83 3.91 -5.88
C SER A 46 27.78 3.23 -6.74
N LEU A 47 26.51 3.52 -6.45
CA LEU A 47 25.41 3.14 -7.32
C LEU A 47 25.42 4.09 -8.53
N TYR A 48 25.62 3.57 -9.73
CA TYR A 48 25.56 4.35 -10.96
C TYR A 48 24.13 4.46 -11.49
N GLN A 49 23.45 3.32 -11.63
CA GLN A 49 22.08 3.24 -12.11
C GLN A 49 21.35 2.09 -11.39
N PHE A 50 20.06 2.29 -11.16
CA PHE A 50 19.14 1.27 -10.66
C PHE A 50 17.88 1.26 -11.52
N ASN A 51 17.48 0.07 -11.96
CA ASN A 51 16.22 -0.15 -12.67
C ASN A 51 15.53 -1.39 -12.08
N MET A 52 14.33 -1.24 -11.56
CA MET A 52 13.54 -2.37 -11.03
C MET A 52 12.05 -2.06 -11.17
N TYR A 53 11.25 -3.01 -11.60
CA TYR A 53 9.80 -2.83 -11.59
C TYR A 53 9.29 -2.77 -10.15
N ASN A 54 8.41 -1.82 -9.86
CA ASN A 54 7.73 -1.79 -8.58
C ASN A 54 6.74 -2.96 -8.51
N SER A 55 7.03 -3.94 -7.65
CA SER A 55 6.16 -5.08 -7.38
C SER A 55 5.74 -5.15 -5.91
N THR A 56 5.75 -4.03 -5.19
CA THR A 56 5.35 -4.01 -3.78
C THR A 56 3.84 -4.05 -3.64
N TYR A 57 3.34 -5.07 -2.95
CA TYR A 57 1.95 -5.12 -2.51
C TYR A 57 1.75 -4.26 -1.28
N ASN A 58 0.64 -3.54 -1.24
CA ASN A 58 0.22 -2.85 -0.03
C ASN A 58 -0.84 -3.61 0.77
N ILE A 59 -1.59 -4.50 0.11
CA ILE A 59 -2.49 -5.44 0.75
C ILE A 59 -1.91 -6.84 0.59
N SER A 60 -1.67 -7.54 1.69
CA SER A 60 -1.26 -8.94 1.64
C SER A 60 -1.49 -9.68 2.96
N SER A 61 -1.61 -11.00 2.85
CA SER A 61 -1.58 -11.92 3.98
C SER A 61 -0.35 -11.73 4.89
N THR A 62 0.82 -11.45 4.30
CA THR A 62 2.08 -11.23 5.04
C THR A 62 2.05 -9.96 5.88
N LEU A 63 1.35 -8.92 5.40
CA LEU A 63 1.15 -7.67 6.14
C LEU A 63 0.00 -7.76 7.16
N GLY A 64 -0.78 -8.85 7.16
CA GLY A 64 -1.91 -9.04 8.07
C GLY A 64 -3.01 -7.98 7.90
N ASN A 65 -3.18 -7.46 6.68
CA ASN A 65 -4.06 -6.33 6.37
C ASN A 65 -5.08 -6.63 5.26
N ASN A 66 -5.33 -7.91 4.98
CA ASN A 66 -6.14 -8.36 3.84
C ASN A 66 -7.46 -9.03 4.25
N THR A 67 -7.92 -8.89 5.49
CA THR A 67 -9.18 -9.50 5.94
C THR A 67 -10.16 -8.49 6.50
N TYR A 68 -11.45 -8.79 6.33
CA TYR A 68 -12.56 -8.03 6.88
C TYR A 68 -13.82 -8.91 6.95
N SER A 69 -14.85 -8.44 7.63
CA SER A 69 -16.14 -9.13 7.70
C SER A 69 -17.30 -8.16 7.62
N ILE A 70 -18.44 -8.62 7.10
CA ILE A 70 -19.70 -7.86 7.10
C ILE A 70 -20.74 -8.67 7.86
N ASN A 71 -21.28 -8.11 8.94
CA ASN A 71 -22.52 -8.60 9.53
C ASN A 71 -23.70 -8.00 8.75
N TRP A 72 -24.40 -8.87 8.03
CA TRP A 72 -25.56 -8.55 7.22
C TRP A 72 -26.81 -9.13 7.87
N LEU A 73 -27.60 -8.26 8.52
CA LEU A 73 -28.88 -8.62 9.14
C LEU A 73 -28.77 -9.82 10.11
N GLY A 74 -27.68 -9.87 10.90
CA GLY A 74 -27.41 -10.93 11.88
C GLY A 74 -26.55 -12.08 11.36
N THR A 75 -26.28 -12.17 10.07
CA THR A 75 -25.37 -13.18 9.50
C THR A 75 -24.01 -12.56 9.18
N THR A 76 -22.92 -13.12 9.72
CA THR A 76 -21.56 -12.62 9.48
C THR A 76 -20.91 -13.34 8.29
N TYR A 77 -20.45 -12.55 7.32
CA TYR A 77 -19.66 -12.99 6.17
C TYR A 77 -18.22 -12.56 6.36
N ASN A 78 -17.27 -13.49 6.22
CA ASN A 78 -15.84 -13.23 6.35
C ASN A 78 -15.20 -13.24 4.97
N PHE A 79 -14.35 -12.24 4.71
CA PHE A 79 -13.75 -12.01 3.41
C PHE A 79 -12.23 -11.87 3.52
N THR A 80 -11.53 -12.24 2.45
CA THR A 80 -10.09 -12.08 2.30
C THR A 80 -9.81 -11.44 0.95
N ILE A 81 -9.25 -10.23 0.98
CA ILE A 81 -8.78 -9.50 -0.19
C ILE A 81 -7.54 -10.21 -0.72
N ALA A 82 -7.48 -10.41 -2.03
CA ALA A 82 -6.30 -11.00 -2.68
C ALA A 82 -5.05 -10.11 -2.46
N ASP A 83 -3.88 -10.74 -2.38
CA ASP A 83 -2.62 -10.03 -2.25
C ASP A 83 -2.35 -9.19 -3.50
N GLY A 84 -2.06 -7.90 -3.33
CA GLY A 84 -1.94 -6.99 -4.46
C GLY A 84 -1.65 -5.54 -4.07
N TYR A 85 -1.60 -4.68 -5.09
CA TYR A 85 -1.57 -3.24 -4.92
C TYR A 85 -2.96 -2.66 -5.18
N TYR A 86 -3.53 -2.00 -4.17
CA TYR A 86 -4.85 -1.38 -4.24
C TYR A 86 -4.79 0.07 -3.79
N ASP A 87 -5.25 0.98 -4.65
CA ASP A 87 -5.69 2.29 -4.17
C ASP A 87 -7.05 2.17 -3.44
N ILE A 88 -7.52 3.28 -2.85
CA ILE A 88 -8.80 3.29 -2.11
C ILE A 88 -10.00 2.90 -3.01
N SER A 89 -10.00 3.33 -4.27
CA SER A 89 -11.09 3.01 -5.21
C SER A 89 -11.10 1.54 -5.61
N GLN A 90 -9.91 0.94 -5.75
CA GLN A 90 -9.73 -0.48 -6.02
C GLN A 90 -10.09 -1.33 -4.80
N LEU A 91 -9.77 -0.87 -3.58
CA LEU A 91 -10.24 -1.50 -2.34
C LEU A 91 -11.77 -1.51 -2.27
N ASN A 92 -12.40 -0.37 -2.56
CA ASN A 92 -13.86 -0.29 -2.59
C ASN A 92 -14.47 -1.23 -3.64
N SER A 93 -13.87 -1.29 -4.82
CA SER A 93 -14.29 -2.23 -5.88
C SER A 93 -14.16 -3.69 -5.42
N ALA A 94 -13.12 -4.03 -4.65
CA ALA A 94 -12.97 -5.37 -4.08
C ALA A 94 -14.08 -5.68 -3.06
N PHE A 95 -14.43 -4.74 -2.18
CA PHE A 95 -15.54 -4.90 -1.24
C PHE A 95 -16.88 -5.09 -1.96
N GLN A 96 -17.13 -4.30 -3.00
CA GLN A 96 -18.34 -4.42 -3.81
C GLN A 96 -18.40 -5.73 -4.58
N PHE A 97 -17.27 -6.23 -5.08
CA PHE A 97 -17.18 -7.54 -5.73
C PHE A 97 -17.53 -8.69 -4.78
N ASP A 98 -17.05 -8.64 -3.54
CA ASP A 98 -17.40 -9.63 -2.51
C ASP A 98 -18.88 -9.58 -2.13
N MET A 99 -19.44 -8.37 -1.98
CA MET A 99 -20.87 -8.17 -1.75
C MET A 99 -21.71 -8.69 -2.91
N LEU A 100 -21.31 -8.42 -4.16
CA LEU A 100 -21.96 -8.91 -5.37
C LEU A 100 -21.96 -10.44 -5.40
N SER A 101 -20.82 -11.06 -5.14
CA SER A 101 -20.64 -12.52 -5.16
C SER A 101 -21.49 -13.24 -4.09
N ASN A 102 -21.94 -12.51 -3.05
CA ASN A 102 -22.74 -13.03 -1.96
C ASN A 102 -24.17 -12.46 -1.93
N ASN A 103 -24.62 -11.78 -3.00
CA ASN A 103 -25.95 -11.17 -3.11
C ASN A 103 -26.27 -10.15 -1.98
N LEU A 104 -25.25 -9.48 -1.43
CA LEU A 104 -25.36 -8.49 -0.34
C LEU A 104 -25.56 -7.06 -0.88
N TYR A 105 -26.55 -6.88 -1.75
CA TYR A 105 -26.87 -5.62 -2.41
C TYR A 105 -28.35 -5.59 -2.81
N VAL A 106 -28.86 -4.46 -3.29
CA VAL A 106 -30.19 -4.38 -3.92
C VAL A 106 -30.09 -3.86 -5.34
N VAL A 107 -31.10 -4.15 -6.15
CA VAL A 107 -31.23 -3.64 -7.51
C VAL A 107 -32.24 -2.50 -7.52
N SER A 108 -31.81 -1.33 -7.97
CA SER A 108 -32.67 -0.17 -8.19
C SER A 108 -33.55 -0.41 -9.43
N SER A 109 -34.86 -0.36 -9.27
CA SER A 109 -35.85 -0.54 -10.32
C SER A 109 -35.90 0.63 -11.30
N SER A 110 -35.31 1.78 -10.96
CA SER A 110 -35.29 2.97 -11.82
C SER A 110 -34.24 2.88 -12.94
N ASN A 111 -33.12 2.18 -12.70
CA ASN A 111 -31.98 2.16 -13.61
C ASN A 111 -31.24 0.81 -13.67
N SER A 112 -31.79 -0.23 -13.02
CA SER A 112 -31.18 -1.56 -12.90
C SER A 112 -29.75 -1.57 -12.32
N GLN A 113 -29.39 -0.52 -11.57
CA GLN A 113 -28.07 -0.44 -10.94
C GLN A 113 -28.04 -1.18 -9.60
N TYR A 114 -26.87 -1.68 -9.25
CA TYR A 114 -26.60 -2.27 -7.95
C TYR A 114 -26.36 -1.17 -6.92
N VAL A 115 -27.05 -1.29 -5.79
CA VAL A 115 -26.95 -0.38 -4.65
C VAL A 115 -26.32 -1.14 -3.50
N TYR A 116 -25.14 -0.69 -3.09
CA TYR A 116 -24.39 -1.22 -1.96
C TYR A 116 -24.65 -0.38 -0.71
N PHE A 117 -24.55 -1.00 0.46
CA PHE A 117 -24.84 -0.35 1.75
C PHE A 117 -23.57 -0.04 2.55
N PHE A 118 -22.41 -0.19 1.90
CA PHE A 118 -21.10 0.16 2.42
C PHE A 118 -20.26 0.70 1.26
N ASP A 119 -19.55 1.79 1.51
CA ASP A 119 -18.65 2.42 0.55
C ASP A 119 -17.39 2.96 1.27
N VAL A 120 -16.26 2.94 0.57
CA VAL A 120 -15.01 3.53 1.03
C VAL A 120 -14.48 4.47 -0.05
N GLN A 121 -14.25 5.72 0.33
CA GLN A 121 -13.82 6.77 -0.59
C GLN A 121 -12.73 7.66 -0.03
N THR A 122 -12.01 8.34 -0.92
CA THR A 122 -11.00 9.33 -0.56
C THR A 122 -11.65 10.70 -0.39
N ASN A 123 -11.47 11.32 0.78
CA ASN A 123 -11.79 12.73 1.01
C ASN A 123 -10.52 13.57 0.83
N SER A 124 -10.33 14.07 -0.40
CA SER A 124 -9.12 14.80 -0.80
C SER A 124 -8.97 16.15 -0.10
N ILE A 125 -10.07 16.80 0.29
CA ILE A 125 -10.05 18.10 0.97
C ILE A 125 -9.43 17.97 2.36
N GLN A 126 -9.76 16.89 3.06
CA GLN A 126 -9.29 16.66 4.43
C GLN A 126 -8.09 15.71 4.50
N TYR A 127 -7.62 15.18 3.37
CA TYR A 127 -6.59 14.13 3.28
C TYR A 127 -6.95 12.91 4.14
N LYS A 128 -8.21 12.49 4.06
CA LYS A 128 -8.77 11.41 4.88
C LYS A 128 -9.41 10.31 4.03
N CYS A 129 -9.52 9.13 4.60
CA CYS A 129 -10.42 8.11 4.10
C CYS A 129 -11.81 8.30 4.73
N GLN A 130 -12.87 8.06 3.97
CA GLN A 130 -14.24 8.13 4.44
C GLN A 130 -14.90 6.78 4.21
N LEU A 131 -15.53 6.25 5.25
CA LEU A 131 -16.34 5.03 5.20
C LEU A 131 -17.81 5.45 5.35
N ASP A 132 -18.61 5.17 4.34
CA ASP A 132 -20.03 5.46 4.36
C ASP A 132 -20.83 4.17 4.54
N ILE A 133 -21.74 4.18 5.50
CA ILE A 133 -22.63 3.06 5.79
C ILE A 133 -24.06 3.54 5.60
N PHE A 134 -24.76 2.87 4.70
CA PHE A 134 -26.15 3.15 4.39
C PHE A 134 -27.03 2.13 5.12
N TYR A 135 -28.20 2.56 5.61
CA TYR A 135 -29.11 1.62 6.26
C TYR A 135 -29.81 0.75 5.21
N ILE A 136 -30.00 -0.52 5.53
CA ILE A 136 -30.87 -1.42 4.77
C ILE A 136 -32.33 -1.08 5.15
N PRO A 137 -33.17 -0.67 4.18
CA PRO A 137 -34.53 -0.24 4.46
C PRO A 137 -35.45 -1.42 4.81
N THR A 138 -36.59 -1.12 5.42
CA THR A 138 -37.71 -2.08 5.53
C THR A 138 -38.33 -2.37 4.16
N SER A 139 -39.13 -3.43 4.03
CA SER A 139 -39.79 -3.78 2.75
C SER A 139 -40.68 -2.66 2.19
N SER A 140 -41.41 -1.95 3.05
CA SER A 140 -42.25 -0.80 2.67
C SER A 140 -41.40 0.36 2.12
N GLN A 141 -40.29 0.67 2.79
CA GLN A 141 -39.37 1.73 2.36
C GLN A 141 -38.62 1.36 1.08
N ALA A 142 -38.16 0.11 0.97
CA ALA A 142 -37.55 -0.42 -0.23
C ALA A 142 -38.48 -0.24 -1.44
N SER A 143 -39.77 -0.54 -1.27
CA SER A 143 -40.77 -0.36 -2.33
C SER A 143 -40.90 1.11 -2.77
N THR A 144 -40.90 2.06 -1.83
CA THR A 144 -40.93 3.51 -2.13
C THR A 144 -39.64 4.00 -2.80
N LEU A 145 -38.48 3.44 -2.42
CA LEU A 145 -37.17 3.76 -3.02
C LEU A 145 -36.93 3.04 -4.36
N GLY A 146 -37.83 2.12 -4.75
CA GLY A 146 -37.65 1.30 -5.94
C GLY A 146 -36.53 0.26 -5.79
N TYR A 147 -36.32 -0.29 -4.60
CA TYR A 147 -35.31 -1.33 -4.37
C TYR A 147 -35.94 -2.72 -4.41
N SER A 148 -35.28 -3.63 -5.12
CA SER A 148 -35.64 -5.04 -5.21
C SER A 148 -34.47 -5.92 -4.81
N LEU A 149 -34.75 -7.08 -4.23
CA LEU A 149 -33.71 -8.05 -3.88
C LEU A 149 -33.11 -8.67 -5.16
N PRO A 150 -31.80 -8.94 -5.20
CA PRO A 150 -31.19 -9.63 -6.32
C PRO A 150 -31.66 -11.09 -6.39
N SER A 151 -31.64 -11.65 -7.59
CA SER A 151 -31.97 -13.06 -7.79
C SER A 151 -31.02 -13.96 -6.99
N GLY A 152 -31.57 -14.82 -6.13
CA GLY A 152 -30.77 -15.72 -5.29
C GLY A 152 -30.33 -15.11 -3.96
N ALA A 153 -30.83 -13.94 -3.56
CA ALA A 153 -30.66 -13.43 -2.21
C ALA A 153 -31.23 -14.43 -1.17
N SER A 154 -30.43 -14.77 -0.15
CA SER A 154 -30.81 -15.63 0.98
C SER A 154 -31.44 -14.86 2.15
N TRP A 155 -31.57 -13.54 2.02
CA TRP A 155 -32.02 -12.63 3.06
C TRP A 155 -33.26 -11.86 2.61
N ALA A 156 -33.99 -11.29 3.57
CA ALA A 156 -35.15 -10.43 3.34
C ALA A 156 -34.94 -9.06 3.98
N PHE A 157 -35.64 -8.04 3.47
CA PHE A 157 -35.64 -6.73 4.11
C PHE A 157 -36.02 -6.84 5.59
N PRO A 158 -35.30 -6.17 6.50
CA PRO A 158 -35.57 -6.26 7.93
C PRO A 158 -36.90 -5.61 8.30
N SER A 159 -37.44 -5.98 9.47
CA SER A 159 -38.63 -5.36 10.04
C SER A 159 -38.39 -3.92 10.51
N ASN A 160 -37.15 -3.61 10.91
CA ASN A 160 -36.68 -2.28 11.25
C ASN A 160 -35.45 -1.94 10.39
N ALA A 161 -35.33 -0.68 9.97
CA ALA A 161 -34.13 -0.23 9.26
C ALA A 161 -32.86 -0.58 10.06
N THR A 162 -31.89 -1.20 9.39
CA THR A 162 -30.71 -1.80 10.03
C THR A 162 -29.47 -1.51 9.20
N TYR A 163 -28.38 -1.06 9.82
CA TYR A 163 -27.08 -0.93 9.16
C TYR A 163 -26.39 -2.29 9.04
N PRO A 164 -25.74 -2.58 7.91
CA PRO A 164 -24.72 -3.62 7.90
C PRO A 164 -23.56 -3.16 8.79
N GLN A 165 -22.99 -4.07 9.56
CA GLN A 165 -21.81 -3.77 10.39
C GLN A 165 -20.57 -4.35 9.72
N VAL A 166 -19.68 -3.46 9.28
CA VAL A 166 -18.39 -3.83 8.69
C VAL A 166 -17.35 -3.89 9.80
N SER A 167 -16.60 -4.99 9.90
CA SER A 167 -15.46 -5.11 10.82
C SER A 167 -14.19 -5.28 10.02
N LEU A 168 -13.22 -4.40 10.22
CA LEU A 168 -11.94 -4.42 9.50
C LEU A 168 -10.84 -5.01 10.39
N CYS A 169 -9.89 -5.75 9.81
CA CYS A 169 -8.70 -6.13 10.57
C CYS A 169 -7.86 -4.89 10.94
N SER A 170 -7.04 -5.01 12.00
CA SER A 170 -6.23 -3.89 12.50
C SER A 170 -5.24 -3.34 11.46
N GLY A 171 -4.66 -4.20 10.62
CA GLY A 171 -3.77 -3.80 9.54
C GLY A 171 -4.50 -2.95 8.47
N LEU A 172 -5.72 -3.33 8.11
CA LEU A 172 -6.53 -2.59 7.15
C LEU A 172 -7.01 -1.26 7.72
N CYS A 173 -7.40 -1.21 9.00
CA CYS A 173 -7.67 0.05 9.70
C CYS A 173 -6.47 1.01 9.64
N THR A 174 -5.25 0.48 9.84
CA THR A 174 -4.01 1.28 9.81
C THR A 174 -3.79 1.89 8.42
N ILE A 175 -3.99 1.11 7.35
CA ILE A 175 -3.89 1.60 5.96
C ILE A 175 -4.90 2.70 5.69
N LEU A 176 -6.14 2.53 6.14
CA LEU A 176 -7.21 3.51 5.96
C LEU A 176 -7.12 4.71 6.92
N GLY A 177 -6.13 4.74 7.84
CA GLY A 177 -5.93 5.82 8.80
C GLY A 177 -6.96 5.85 9.94
N ILE A 178 -7.54 4.71 10.29
CA ILE A 178 -8.56 4.59 11.34
C ILE A 178 -7.93 4.03 12.60
N THR A 179 -8.02 4.76 13.71
CA THR A 179 -7.39 4.37 14.98
C THR A 179 -8.38 4.24 16.14
N ASN A 180 -9.61 4.75 16.01
CA ASN A 180 -10.53 4.93 17.13
C ASN A 180 -11.95 4.41 16.83
N GLN A 181 -12.12 3.09 16.70
CA GLN A 181 -13.44 2.46 16.80
C GLN A 181 -13.39 1.22 17.68
N SER A 182 -14.44 1.04 18.49
CA SER A 182 -14.60 -0.16 19.32
C SER A 182 -14.58 -1.40 18.42
N ASN A 183 -13.60 -2.28 18.63
CA ASN A 183 -13.41 -3.54 17.91
C ASN A 183 -13.30 -3.41 16.37
N ASN A 184 -12.90 -2.24 15.84
CA ASN A 184 -12.84 -1.96 14.40
C ASN A 184 -14.18 -2.17 13.66
N GLN A 185 -15.31 -1.90 14.32
CA GLN A 185 -16.65 -2.13 13.77
C GLN A 185 -17.34 -0.81 13.36
N PHE A 186 -17.97 -0.82 12.19
CA PHE A 186 -18.60 0.36 11.58
C PHE A 186 -20.00 0.02 11.05
N PRO A 187 -21.07 0.63 11.58
CA PRO A 187 -21.15 1.24 12.92
C PRO A 187 -21.01 0.20 14.04
N THR A 188 -20.80 0.66 15.28
CA THR A 188 -20.80 -0.20 16.47
C THR A 188 -22.18 -0.75 16.85
N SER A 189 -23.26 -0.12 16.38
CA SER A 189 -24.65 -0.55 16.53
C SER A 189 -25.31 -0.70 15.17
N THR A 190 -25.99 -1.82 14.94
CA THR A 190 -26.69 -2.10 13.68
C THR A 190 -28.08 -1.44 13.60
N SER A 191 -28.63 -0.92 14.70
CA SER A 191 -29.97 -0.33 14.70
C SER A 191 -29.98 1.06 14.05
N ALA A 192 -30.74 1.25 12.96
CA ALA A 192 -30.89 2.54 12.27
C ALA A 192 -32.13 3.32 12.75
N THR A 193 -32.12 3.74 14.02
CA THR A 193 -33.26 4.41 14.67
C THR A 193 -33.69 5.71 14.00
N SER A 194 -32.74 6.48 13.46
CA SER A 194 -33.01 7.76 12.78
C SER A 194 -33.06 7.65 11.25
N GLN A 195 -32.87 6.45 10.67
CA GLN A 195 -32.88 6.22 9.21
C GLN A 195 -31.96 7.18 8.43
N THR A 196 -30.86 7.59 9.05
CA THR A 196 -29.84 8.45 8.45
C THR A 196 -28.66 7.61 7.98
N ASN A 197 -28.02 7.98 6.88
CA ASN A 197 -26.75 7.34 6.51
C ASN A 197 -25.64 7.81 7.46
N LEU A 198 -24.66 6.95 7.68
CA LEU A 198 -23.52 7.24 8.56
C LEU A 198 -22.27 7.42 7.73
N SER A 199 -21.43 8.35 8.16
CA SER A 199 -20.13 8.61 7.54
C SER A 199 -19.06 8.67 8.62
N PHE A 200 -18.00 7.90 8.42
CA PHE A 200 -16.87 7.79 9.34
C PHE A 200 -15.61 8.26 8.64
N LEU A 201 -15.07 9.38 9.10
CA LEU A 201 -13.79 9.89 8.62
C LEU A 201 -12.63 9.25 9.39
N SER A 202 -11.54 8.98 8.67
CA SER A 202 -10.29 8.50 9.26
C SER A 202 -9.76 9.50 10.30
N ASN A 203 -9.11 8.97 11.35
CA ASN A 203 -8.55 9.79 12.42
C ASN A 203 -7.21 10.38 12.02
N THR A 204 -6.42 9.62 11.26
CA THR A 204 -5.14 10.00 10.71
C THR A 204 -5.20 10.01 9.18
N TYR A 205 -4.14 10.48 8.54
CA TYR A 205 -3.98 10.32 7.10
C TYR A 205 -3.83 8.83 6.76
N PRO A 206 -4.46 8.35 5.68
CA PRO A 206 -4.28 6.97 5.22
C PRO A 206 -2.85 6.75 4.74
N VAL A 207 -2.27 5.60 5.10
CA VAL A 207 -0.94 5.18 4.65
C VAL A 207 -1.11 4.00 3.72
N LEU A 208 -1.34 4.31 2.44
CA LEU A 208 -1.65 3.30 1.43
C LEU A 208 -0.51 2.34 1.13
N SER A 209 0.76 2.75 1.25
CA SER A 209 1.90 1.84 1.05
C SER A 209 2.80 1.90 2.28
N PRO A 210 3.06 0.76 2.96
CA PRO A 210 4.02 0.72 4.05
C PRO A 210 5.47 0.88 3.56
N VAL A 211 5.72 0.66 2.26
CA VAL A 211 7.05 0.79 1.65
C VAL A 211 7.13 2.10 0.89
N PHE A 212 8.10 2.93 1.28
CA PHE A 212 8.40 4.22 0.66
C PHE A 212 9.78 4.26 -0.02
N ALA A 213 10.65 3.27 0.26
CA ALA A 213 11.97 3.17 -0.34
C ALA A 213 12.53 1.74 -0.27
N TYR A 214 13.40 1.41 -1.22
CA TYR A 214 14.29 0.25 -1.16
C TYR A 214 15.67 0.65 -0.64
N VAL A 215 16.23 -0.15 0.25
CA VAL A 215 17.60 0.05 0.74
C VAL A 215 18.51 -0.95 0.06
N ILE A 216 19.50 -0.45 -0.66
CA ILE A 216 20.53 -1.26 -1.31
C ILE A 216 21.70 -1.40 -0.36
N THR A 217 22.04 -2.64 -0.02
CA THR A 217 23.22 -2.95 0.78
C THR A 217 24.33 -3.56 -0.08
N CYS A 218 25.59 -3.33 0.32
CA CYS A 218 26.76 -3.86 -0.36
C CYS A 218 27.79 -4.28 0.68
N ASN A 219 28.38 -5.47 0.51
CA ASN A 219 29.40 -6.00 1.43
C ASN A 219 30.79 -5.37 1.25
N LEU A 220 30.97 -4.52 0.23
CA LEU A 220 32.23 -3.80 -0.02
C LEU A 220 32.33 -2.48 0.76
N ILE A 221 31.27 -2.07 1.44
CA ILE A 221 31.22 -0.85 2.23
C ILE A 221 31.03 -1.17 3.70
N ASN A 222 31.65 -0.34 4.54
CA ASN A 222 31.55 -0.42 5.98
C ASN A 222 31.59 1.00 6.54
N SER A 223 30.43 1.53 6.94
CA SER A 223 30.31 2.86 7.55
C SER A 223 30.36 2.77 9.08
N ASN A 224 31.31 3.48 9.69
CA ASN A 224 31.40 3.59 11.15
C ASN A 224 30.31 4.51 11.76
N PHE A 225 29.53 5.20 10.92
CA PHE A 225 28.53 6.19 11.34
C PHE A 225 27.09 5.69 11.20
N SER A 226 26.89 4.46 10.71
CA SER A 226 25.57 3.88 10.48
C SER A 226 25.38 2.63 11.32
N ASN A 227 24.20 2.48 11.94
CA ASN A 227 23.79 1.26 12.62
C ASN A 227 23.63 0.07 11.65
N VAL A 228 23.50 0.34 10.35
CA VAL A 228 23.60 -0.65 9.28
C VAL A 228 24.77 -0.22 8.38
N PRO A 229 25.99 -0.72 8.61
CA PRO A 229 27.21 -0.18 8.01
C PRO A 229 27.31 -0.45 6.50
N THR A 230 26.50 -1.37 5.97
CA THR A 230 26.55 -1.83 4.59
C THR A 230 25.57 -1.13 3.65
N ILE A 231 24.92 -0.04 4.07
CA ILE A 231 23.98 0.72 3.21
C ILE A 231 24.74 1.50 2.13
N LEU A 232 24.52 1.15 0.86
CA LEU A 232 25.12 1.80 -0.30
C LEU A 232 24.27 2.96 -0.81
N HIS A 233 22.96 2.75 -0.86
CA HIS A 233 22.03 3.74 -1.38
C HIS A 233 20.59 3.46 -0.90
N GLN A 234 19.78 4.51 -0.85
CA GLN A 234 18.33 4.41 -0.65
C GLN A 234 17.64 4.83 -1.95
N VAL A 235 16.85 3.95 -2.53
CA VAL A 235 16.08 4.22 -3.75
C VAL A 235 14.64 4.53 -3.35
N PRO A 236 14.16 5.77 -3.51
CA PRO A 236 12.77 6.08 -3.21
C PRO A 236 11.84 5.33 -4.16
N LEU A 237 10.70 4.87 -3.63
CA LEU A 237 9.65 4.24 -4.42
C LEU A 237 8.80 5.33 -5.07
N ASN A 238 9.24 5.78 -6.25
CA ASN A 238 8.65 6.90 -7.00
C ASN A 238 7.74 6.45 -8.16
N ALA A 239 7.72 5.17 -8.49
CA ALA A 239 6.92 4.62 -9.57
C ALA A 239 5.69 3.88 -9.02
N SER A 240 4.56 4.01 -9.70
CA SER A 240 3.35 3.22 -9.43
C SER A 240 3.64 1.72 -9.56
N TYR A 241 2.78 0.89 -8.96
CA TYR A 241 2.88 -0.57 -9.12
C TYR A 241 2.91 -0.97 -10.60
N GLY A 242 3.79 -1.91 -10.95
CA GLY A 242 4.03 -2.35 -12.33
C GLY A 242 4.90 -1.41 -13.18
N ASN A 243 5.18 -0.19 -12.72
CA ASN A 243 6.05 0.74 -13.44
C ASN A 243 7.52 0.58 -13.04
N LEU A 244 8.41 0.99 -13.95
CA LEU A 244 9.85 0.92 -13.74
C LEU A 244 10.30 2.03 -12.78
N ILE A 245 10.88 1.63 -11.65
CA ILE A 245 11.64 2.52 -10.77
C ILE A 245 13.00 2.72 -11.42
N THR A 246 13.34 3.96 -11.76
CA THR A 246 14.64 4.34 -12.31
C THR A 246 15.32 5.35 -11.43
N LEU A 247 16.58 5.10 -11.09
CA LEU A 247 17.46 6.07 -10.48
C LEU A 247 18.76 6.12 -11.28
N ILE A 248 19.12 7.33 -11.73
CA ILE A 248 20.40 7.60 -12.37
C ILE A 248 21.14 8.55 -11.43
N ASN A 249 22.25 8.07 -10.87
CA ASN A 249 23.10 8.92 -10.06
C ASN A 249 24.15 9.57 -10.96
N ILE A 250 24.00 10.88 -11.17
CA ILE A 250 25.06 11.69 -11.78
C ILE A 250 25.97 12.09 -10.62
N PRO A 251 27.20 11.56 -10.52
CA PRO A 251 28.07 11.92 -9.41
C PRO A 251 28.32 13.42 -9.42
N GLN A 252 27.71 14.13 -8.46
CA GLN A 252 28.09 15.50 -8.11
C GLN A 252 29.42 15.43 -7.35
N GLY A 253 30.32 16.37 -7.64
CA GLY A 253 31.66 16.41 -7.06
C GLY A 253 31.65 16.32 -5.53
N ASP A 254 32.71 15.73 -4.99
CA ASP A 254 32.88 15.38 -3.57
C ASP A 254 32.33 16.46 -2.62
N LEU A 255 31.26 16.12 -1.89
CA LEU A 255 30.64 16.99 -0.89
C LEU A 255 31.56 17.02 0.34
N THR A 256 32.30 18.12 0.52
CA THR A 256 33.16 18.31 1.69
C THR A 256 32.30 18.76 2.88
N VAL A 257 31.92 17.82 3.75
CA VAL A 257 31.28 18.17 5.02
C VAL A 257 32.39 18.54 6.02
N ARG A 258 32.52 19.84 6.33
CA ARG A 258 33.39 20.31 7.40
C ARG A 258 32.60 20.30 8.71
N GLY A 259 32.92 19.36 9.60
CA GLY A 259 32.53 19.45 11.00
C GLY A 259 33.46 20.43 11.72
N SER A 260 32.91 21.50 12.27
CA SER A 260 33.60 22.33 13.26
C SER A 260 33.46 21.67 14.63
N VAL A 261 34.59 21.51 15.33
CA VAL A 261 34.67 21.14 16.75
C VAL A 261 34.32 22.35 17.60
#